data_AF-A0A1M6C9B8-F1
#
_entry.id   AF-A0A1M6C9B8-F1
#
_cell.length_a   1.000
_cell.length_b   1.000
_cell.length_c   1.000
_cell.angle_alpha   90.00
_cell.angle_beta   90.00
_cell.angle_gamma   90.00
#
_symmetry.space_group_name_H-M   'P 1'
#
loop_
_entity.id
_entity.type
_entity.pdbx_description
1 polymer ?
#
loop_
_entity_poly.entity_id
_entity_poly.type
_entity_poly.pdbx_seq_one_letter_code
_entity_poly.pdbx_strand_id
1 'polypeptide(L)'
;MKTGAFFLLLLLAVPQGFCQKGIDLGGDKLLIEIFNPSQIQGLESIVRYVDHRVLEGRDTADANEAYHLFLEEMALFNDKAAKPPGDKVPFQEEEKYKFLEAVDASLFNAVWKFEDHSGVLRYKDTVYRNLKNFKSLKLRPFGKYMDYMGEIGKNDPYFLSLRKQMGDVGNLSAGSAYGFVKNHANFDFNVPKNRLWAAIYLISIEEDYETKLDRYFKAQ
;
A
#
# COMPACT_ATOMS: atom_id res chain seq x y z
N MET A 1 57.31 23.84 20.17
CA MET A 1 56.52 22.60 19.99
C MET A 1 55.18 22.98 19.38
N LYS A 2 54.78 22.21 18.35
CA LYS A 2 53.62 22.44 17.49
C LYS A 2 52.32 22.10 18.20
N THR A 3 51.27 22.89 17.99
CA THR A 3 49.91 22.35 17.83
C THR A 3 49.06 23.37 17.06
N GLY A 4 48.98 23.16 15.75
CA GLY A 4 48.02 23.85 14.89
C GLY A 4 46.66 23.17 14.99
N ALA A 5 45.61 23.96 15.16
CA ALA A 5 44.24 23.48 15.09
C ALA A 5 43.81 23.41 13.62
N PHE A 6 43.71 22.19 13.08
CA PHE A 6 43.08 21.92 11.79
C PHE A 6 41.56 21.81 12.04
N PHE A 7 40.79 22.81 11.62
CA PHE A 7 39.33 22.69 11.48
C PHE A 7 39.04 21.89 10.20
N LEU A 8 38.77 20.59 10.35
CA LEU A 8 38.20 19.79 9.26
C LEU A 8 36.70 20.08 9.17
N LEU A 9 36.30 20.85 8.16
CA LEU A 9 34.92 20.94 7.71
C LEU A 9 34.52 19.59 7.11
N LEU A 10 33.81 18.77 7.89
CA LEU A 10 33.04 17.65 7.34
C LEU A 10 31.82 18.25 6.62
N LEU A 11 31.97 18.49 5.32
CA LEU A 11 30.84 18.58 4.41
C LEU A 11 30.14 17.22 4.43
N LEU A 12 29.04 17.14 5.18
CA LEU A 12 28.06 16.08 5.06
C LEU A 12 27.54 16.12 3.61
N ALA A 13 28.16 15.34 2.74
CA ALA A 13 27.59 15.00 1.46
C ALA A 13 26.29 14.22 1.75
N VAL A 14 25.16 14.92 1.75
CA VAL A 14 23.85 14.29 1.62
C VAL A 14 23.91 13.56 0.29
N PRO A 15 23.85 12.20 0.27
CA PRO A 15 23.80 11.50 -1.01
C PRO A 15 22.60 12.04 -1.76
N GLN A 16 22.84 12.60 -2.94
CA GLN A 16 21.79 13.03 -3.84
C GLN A 16 20.93 11.80 -4.10
N GLY A 17 19.79 11.72 -3.43
CA GLY A 17 18.84 10.64 -3.59
C GLY A 17 18.55 10.49 -5.07
N PHE A 18 18.67 9.26 -5.57
CA PHE A 18 18.27 8.88 -6.92
C PHE A 18 16.95 9.59 -7.25
N CYS A 19 17.00 10.54 -8.19
CA CYS A 19 15.82 11.22 -8.70
C CYS A 19 15.09 10.19 -9.56
N GLN A 20 14.30 9.34 -8.92
CA GLN A 20 13.47 8.39 -9.61
C GLN A 20 12.44 9.17 -10.43
N LYS A 21 12.27 8.81 -11.70
CA LYS A 21 11.19 9.34 -12.50
C LYS A 21 9.87 8.90 -11.85
N GLY A 22 9.20 9.85 -11.19
CA GLY A 22 7.87 9.63 -10.64
C GLY A 22 6.91 9.21 -11.75
N ILE A 23 5.86 8.50 -11.40
CA ILE A 23 4.80 8.20 -12.37
C ILE A 23 3.95 9.44 -12.60
N ASP A 24 3.61 9.70 -13.86
CA ASP A 24 2.69 10.76 -14.26
C ASP A 24 1.27 10.19 -14.28
N LEU A 25 0.50 10.49 -13.23
CA LEU A 25 -0.92 10.13 -13.19
C LEU A 25 -1.80 11.19 -13.86
N GLY A 26 -1.30 12.43 -13.97
CA GLY A 26 -2.00 13.53 -14.66
C GLY A 26 -2.18 13.30 -16.16
N GLY A 27 -1.35 12.44 -16.77
CA GLY A 27 -1.50 12.00 -18.16
C GLY A 27 -2.65 11.01 -18.40
N ASP A 28 -3.22 10.39 -17.36
CA ASP A 28 -4.34 9.45 -17.50
C ASP A 28 -5.68 10.21 -17.57
N LYS A 29 -6.30 10.17 -18.76
CA LYS A 29 -7.57 10.85 -19.04
C LYS A 29 -8.71 10.43 -18.12
N LEU A 30 -8.78 9.15 -17.74
CA LEU A 30 -9.85 8.66 -16.89
C LEU A 30 -9.64 9.09 -15.43
N LEU A 31 -8.38 9.19 -14.97
CA LEU A 31 -8.08 9.74 -13.65
C LEU A 31 -8.46 11.23 -13.56
N ILE A 32 -8.13 12.06 -14.55
CA ILE A 32 -8.44 13.51 -14.55
C ILE A 32 -9.94 13.82 -14.63
N GLU A 33 -10.75 12.91 -15.17
CA GLU A 33 -12.20 13.04 -15.18
C GLU A 33 -12.84 12.76 -13.82
N ILE A 34 -12.21 11.91 -13.01
CA ILE A 34 -12.76 11.40 -11.74
C ILE A 34 -12.18 12.15 -10.53
N PHE A 35 -10.89 12.45 -10.57
CA PHE A 35 -10.14 13.09 -9.50
C PHE A 35 -9.76 14.51 -9.89
N ASN A 36 -9.88 15.43 -8.94
CA ASN A 36 -9.40 16.79 -9.17
C ASN A 36 -7.85 16.83 -9.12
N PRO A 37 -7.21 17.91 -9.61
CA PRO A 37 -5.74 17.97 -9.68
C PRO A 37 -5.02 17.75 -8.34
N SER A 38 -5.57 18.25 -7.23
CA SER A 38 -5.01 18.04 -5.88
C SER A 38 -5.07 16.57 -5.46
N GLN A 39 -6.19 15.90 -5.75
CA GLN A 39 -6.34 14.47 -5.49
C GLN A 39 -5.36 13.63 -6.33
N ILE A 40 -5.09 14.03 -7.58
CA ILE A 40 -4.10 13.36 -8.44
C ILE A 40 -2.70 13.48 -7.85
N GLN A 41 -2.29 14.66 -7.43
CA GLN A 41 -0.99 14.87 -6.75
C GLN A 41 -0.88 14.05 -5.46
N GLY A 42 -1.98 13.89 -4.73
CA GLY A 42 -2.02 13.03 -3.56
C GLY A 42 -1.90 11.54 -3.93
N LEU A 43 -2.54 11.07 -5.01
CA LEU A 43 -2.35 9.71 -5.53
C LEU A 43 -0.89 9.47 -5.97
N GLU A 44 -0.26 10.45 -6.62
CA GLU A 44 1.16 10.37 -6.95
C GLU A 44 2.05 10.31 -5.71
N SER A 45 1.67 11.00 -4.62
CA SER A 45 2.39 10.95 -3.35
C SER A 45 2.25 9.59 -2.66
N ILE A 46 1.07 8.96 -2.78
CA ILE A 46 0.82 7.57 -2.35
C ILE A 46 1.70 6.60 -3.15
N VAL A 47 1.72 6.72 -4.48
CA VAL A 47 2.58 5.87 -5.32
C VAL A 47 4.04 6.08 -4.96
N ARG A 48 4.50 7.33 -4.79
CA ARG A 48 5.88 7.63 -4.40
C ARG A 48 6.26 7.06 -3.03
N TYR A 49 5.34 7.08 -2.07
CA TYR A 49 5.54 6.43 -0.77
C TYR A 49 5.81 4.93 -0.95
N VAL A 50 5.00 4.26 -1.77
CA VAL A 50 5.19 2.83 -2.04
C VAL A 50 6.45 2.57 -2.84
N ASP A 51 6.73 3.36 -3.87
CA ASP A 51 7.94 3.26 -4.69
C ASP A 51 9.20 3.29 -3.81
N HIS A 52 9.26 4.22 -2.85
CA HIS A 52 10.36 4.31 -1.90
C HIS A 52 10.51 3.02 -1.08
N ARG A 53 9.39 2.45 -0.60
CA ARG A 53 9.41 1.22 0.20
C ARG A 53 9.77 -0.02 -0.60
N VAL A 54 9.30 -0.15 -1.84
CA VAL A 54 9.64 -1.31 -2.67
C VAL A 54 11.08 -1.27 -3.17
N LEU A 55 11.69 -0.08 -3.26
CA LEU A 55 13.10 0.12 -3.60
C LEU A 55 14.04 0.01 -2.40
N GLU A 56 13.54 0.11 -1.18
CA GLU A 56 14.36 0.15 0.04
C GLU A 56 15.24 -1.11 0.14
N GLY A 57 16.56 -0.91 0.24
CA GLY A 57 17.53 -2.00 0.36
C GLY A 57 17.77 -2.80 -0.93
N ARG A 58 17.37 -2.28 -2.10
CA ARG A 58 17.56 -2.96 -3.40
C ARG A 58 18.64 -2.30 -4.26
N ASP A 59 19.29 -3.11 -5.08
CA ASP A 59 20.33 -2.69 -6.03
C ASP A 59 19.75 -2.21 -7.37
N THR A 60 18.47 -1.83 -7.42
CA THR A 60 17.82 -1.27 -8.60
C THR A 60 17.16 0.07 -8.26
N ALA A 61 17.21 1.00 -9.21
CA ALA A 61 16.44 2.24 -9.18
C ALA A 61 15.20 2.17 -10.09
N ASP A 62 15.05 1.07 -10.83
CA ASP A 62 13.91 0.82 -11.71
C ASP A 62 12.70 0.41 -10.85
N ALA A 63 11.65 1.23 -10.91
CA ALA A 63 10.45 0.95 -10.15
C ALA A 63 9.79 -0.37 -10.55
N ASN A 64 9.72 -0.61 -11.86
CA ASN A 64 9.04 -1.77 -12.40
C ASN A 64 9.72 -3.05 -11.93
N GLU A 65 11.05 -3.09 -12.04
CA GLU A 65 11.85 -4.19 -11.49
C GLU A 65 11.63 -4.33 -9.98
N ALA A 66 11.66 -3.22 -9.22
CA ALA A 66 11.49 -3.25 -7.77
C ALA A 66 10.13 -3.79 -7.32
N TYR A 67 9.02 -3.42 -7.97
CA TYR A 67 7.71 -4.00 -7.69
C TYR A 67 7.68 -5.50 -7.99
N HIS A 68 8.28 -5.94 -9.10
CA HIS A 68 8.32 -7.37 -9.40
C HIS A 68 9.11 -8.16 -8.35
N LEU A 69 10.31 -7.70 -7.98
CA LEU A 69 11.12 -8.32 -6.95
C LEU A 69 10.39 -8.35 -5.60
N PHE A 70 9.75 -7.24 -5.22
CA PHE A 70 9.00 -7.16 -3.97
C PHE A 70 7.81 -8.13 -3.94
N LEU A 71 7.03 -8.20 -5.02
CA LEU A 71 5.88 -9.10 -5.11
C LEU A 71 6.32 -10.58 -5.24
N GLU A 72 7.47 -10.86 -5.86
CA GLU A 72 8.05 -12.20 -5.91
C GLU A 72 8.46 -12.67 -4.50
N GLU A 73 9.12 -11.82 -3.71
CA GLU A 73 9.42 -12.11 -2.31
C GLU A 73 8.14 -12.40 -1.51
N MET A 74 7.09 -11.60 -1.71
CA MET A 74 5.78 -11.85 -1.10
C MET A 74 5.17 -13.19 -1.53
N ALA A 75 5.26 -13.55 -2.81
CA ALA A 75 4.75 -14.81 -3.33
C ALA A 75 5.43 -16.01 -2.67
N LEU A 76 6.76 -15.94 -2.47
CA LEU A 76 7.54 -16.98 -1.82
C LEU A 76 7.15 -17.19 -0.34
N PHE A 77 6.75 -16.12 0.36
CA PHE A 77 6.23 -16.24 1.73
C PHE A 77 4.86 -16.92 1.76
N ASN A 78 3.98 -16.63 0.80
CA ASN A 78 2.65 -17.22 0.74
C ASN A 78 2.66 -18.71 0.39
N ASP A 79 3.65 -19.18 -0.38
CA ASP A 79 3.72 -20.58 -0.83
C ASP A 79 4.41 -21.51 0.18
N LYS A 80 5.28 -20.98 1.05
CA LYS A 80 5.80 -21.73 2.18
C LYS A 80 4.71 -21.72 3.25
N ALA A 81 4.01 -22.84 3.46
CA ALA A 81 2.99 -23.03 4.52
C ALA A 81 3.48 -22.78 5.97
N ALA A 82 4.63 -22.14 6.15
CA ALA A 82 5.01 -21.48 7.38
C ALA A 82 4.00 -20.36 7.66
N LYS A 83 3.52 -20.26 8.91
CA LYS A 83 3.02 -18.99 9.39
C LYS A 83 4.08 -17.94 9.03
N PRO A 84 3.72 -16.81 8.39
CA PRO A 84 4.68 -15.72 8.31
C PRO A 84 5.18 -15.49 9.74
N PRO A 85 6.50 -15.41 9.99
CA PRO A 85 6.95 -14.92 11.27
C PRO A 85 6.21 -13.60 11.47
N GLY A 86 5.37 -13.55 12.51
CA GLY A 86 4.54 -12.38 12.80
C GLY A 86 5.46 -11.17 12.77
N ASP A 87 5.22 -10.29 11.78
CA ASP A 87 5.87 -8.98 11.53
C ASP A 87 5.92 -8.59 10.04
N LYS A 88 5.63 -9.47 9.07
CA LYS A 88 5.87 -9.13 7.64
C LYS A 88 4.62 -8.68 6.87
N VAL A 89 4.00 -7.62 7.33
CA VAL A 89 3.25 -6.73 6.42
C VAL A 89 4.24 -5.99 5.51
N PRO A 90 3.84 -5.57 4.29
CA PRO A 90 4.71 -4.77 3.42
C PRO A 90 5.24 -3.53 4.13
N PHE A 91 4.39 -2.88 4.93
CA PHE A 91 4.73 -1.66 5.67
C PHE A 91 4.25 -1.76 7.11
N GLN A 92 5.13 -1.40 8.05
CA GLN A 92 4.82 -1.30 9.48
C GLN A 92 3.54 -0.49 9.70
N GLU A 93 2.59 -1.05 10.46
CA GLU A 93 1.22 -0.54 10.47
C GLU A 93 1.11 0.86 11.08
N GLU A 94 1.87 1.17 12.13
CA GLU A 94 1.88 2.49 12.76
C GLU A 94 2.35 3.59 11.79
N GLU A 95 3.45 3.36 11.07
CA GLU A 95 3.99 4.31 10.09
C GLU A 95 3.04 4.49 8.90
N LYS A 96 2.49 3.37 8.41
CA LYS A 96 1.50 3.36 7.33
C LYS A 96 0.25 4.15 7.70
N TYR A 97 -0.27 3.99 8.92
CA TYR A 97 -1.45 4.72 9.38
C TYR A 97 -1.16 6.20 9.56
N LYS A 98 -0.03 6.59 10.16
CA LYS A 98 0.38 7.99 10.25
C LYS A 98 0.49 8.65 8.87
N PHE A 99 1.06 7.94 7.91
CA PHE A 99 1.11 8.40 6.52
C PHE A 99 -0.30 8.62 5.95
N LEU A 100 -1.19 7.63 6.08
CA LEU A 100 -2.56 7.71 5.57
C LEU A 100 -3.41 8.79 6.24
N GLU A 101 -3.22 9.02 7.53
CA GLU A 101 -3.90 10.09 8.28
C GLU A 101 -3.41 11.50 7.87
N ALA A 102 -2.19 11.61 7.34
CA ALA A 102 -1.66 12.85 6.79
C ALA A 102 -2.08 13.11 5.33
N VAL A 103 -2.61 12.10 4.62
CA VAL A 103 -3.19 12.28 3.29
C VAL A 103 -4.45 13.14 3.40
N ASP A 104 -4.68 14.02 2.41
CA ASP A 104 -5.90 14.81 2.33
C ASP A 104 -7.15 13.96 2.56
N ALA A 105 -8.02 14.39 3.47
CA ALA A 105 -9.17 13.59 3.89
C ALA A 105 -10.14 13.32 2.74
N SER A 106 -10.26 14.22 1.75
CA SER A 106 -11.10 13.99 0.58
C SER A 106 -10.53 12.88 -0.30
N LEU A 107 -9.21 12.89 -0.53
CA LEU A 107 -8.52 11.82 -1.23
C LEU A 107 -8.56 10.50 -0.46
N PHE A 108 -8.25 10.50 0.83
CA PHE A 108 -8.31 9.30 1.66
C PHE A 108 -9.69 8.65 1.56
N ASN A 109 -10.76 9.43 1.74
CA ASN A 109 -12.14 8.93 1.64
C ASN A 109 -12.56 8.51 0.24
N ALA A 110 -11.83 8.93 -0.81
CA ALA A 110 -12.08 8.51 -2.17
C ALA A 110 -11.57 7.08 -2.47
N VAL A 111 -10.64 6.58 -1.66
CA VAL A 111 -9.99 5.27 -1.84
C VAL A 111 -10.28 4.32 -0.68
N TRP A 112 -10.17 4.81 0.55
CA TRP A 112 -10.25 4.02 1.78
C TRP A 112 -11.28 4.55 2.78
N LYS A 113 -11.40 3.81 3.88
CA LYS A 113 -11.98 4.24 5.15
C LYS A 113 -11.27 3.49 6.28
N PHE A 114 -11.21 4.10 7.47
CA PHE A 114 -10.92 3.36 8.69
C PHE A 114 -12.22 2.82 9.29
N GLU A 115 -12.16 1.58 9.80
CA GLU A 115 -13.18 0.99 10.66
C GLU A 115 -12.56 0.76 12.03
N ASP A 116 -13.06 1.48 13.04
CA ASP A 116 -12.54 1.42 14.42
C ASP A 116 -13.33 0.47 15.33
N HIS A 117 -14.26 -0.29 14.75
CA HIS A 117 -15.12 -1.22 15.45
C HIS A 117 -15.01 -2.63 14.84
N SER A 118 -14.77 -3.62 15.70
CA SER A 118 -14.89 -5.03 15.32
C SER A 118 -16.02 -5.70 16.09
N GLY A 119 -17.01 -6.21 15.36
CA GLY A 119 -18.23 -6.75 15.94
C GLY A 119 -17.98 -8.02 16.75
N VAL A 120 -17.31 -9.01 16.17
CA VAL A 120 -16.96 -10.27 16.84
C VAL A 120 -15.60 -10.74 16.32
N LEU A 121 -14.65 -10.96 17.23
CA LEU A 121 -13.37 -11.63 16.92
C LEU A 121 -13.19 -12.81 17.86
N ARG A 122 -12.75 -13.94 17.31
CA ARG A 122 -12.23 -15.05 18.11
C ARG A 122 -10.72 -14.90 18.20
N TYR A 123 -10.18 -15.03 19.40
CA TYR A 123 -8.75 -15.03 19.63
C TYR A 123 -8.44 -16.03 20.73
N LYS A 124 -7.58 -17.00 20.38
CA LYS A 124 -7.35 -18.21 21.19
C LYS A 124 -8.69 -18.90 21.50
N ASP A 125 -8.98 -19.12 22.77
CA ASP A 125 -10.20 -19.73 23.30
C ASP A 125 -11.30 -18.70 23.64
N THR A 126 -11.06 -17.41 23.40
CA THR A 126 -11.95 -16.33 23.82
C THR A 126 -12.63 -15.65 22.62
N VAL A 127 -13.90 -15.26 22.80
CA VAL A 127 -14.66 -14.46 21.83
C VAL A 127 -14.82 -13.05 22.36
N TYR A 128 -14.19 -12.09 21.68
CA TYR A 128 -14.32 -10.67 21.96
C TYR A 128 -15.43 -10.07 21.10
N ARG A 129 -16.21 -9.17 21.69
CA ARG A 129 -17.32 -8.50 21.02
C ARG A 129 -17.19 -7.00 21.17
N ASN A 130 -17.51 -6.27 20.10
CA ASN A 130 -17.54 -4.81 20.08
C ASN A 130 -16.22 -4.19 20.58
N LEU A 131 -15.08 -4.69 20.09
CA LEU A 131 -13.79 -4.11 20.40
C LEU A 131 -13.75 -2.68 19.86
N LYS A 132 -13.56 -1.72 20.76
CA LYS A 132 -13.39 -0.31 20.44
C LYS A 132 -11.93 -0.01 20.16
N ASN A 133 -11.68 0.97 19.29
CA ASN A 133 -10.34 1.39 18.88
C ASN A 133 -9.53 0.26 18.22
N PHE A 134 -10.22 -0.72 17.64
CA PHE A 134 -9.59 -1.78 16.85
C PHE A 134 -9.60 -1.35 15.39
N LYS A 135 -8.67 -0.45 15.06
CA LYS A 135 -8.59 0.22 13.76
C LYS A 135 -8.19 -0.76 12.65
N SER A 136 -9.01 -0.82 11.61
CA SER A 136 -8.71 -1.53 10.36
C SER A 136 -8.90 -0.62 9.15
N LEU A 137 -8.03 -0.79 8.15
CA LEU A 137 -8.09 -0.10 6.88
C LEU A 137 -8.91 -0.91 5.87
N LYS A 138 -9.94 -0.29 5.30
CA LYS A 138 -10.75 -0.90 4.24
C LYS A 138 -10.70 -0.05 2.99
N LEU A 139 -10.61 -0.70 1.83
CA LEU A 139 -10.94 -0.05 0.57
C LEU A 139 -12.42 0.33 0.57
N ARG A 140 -12.75 1.47 -0.03
CA ARG A 140 -14.13 1.94 -0.13
C ARG A 140 -14.77 1.35 -1.41
N PRO A 141 -15.74 0.43 -1.31
CA PRO A 141 -16.30 -0.27 -2.48
C PRO A 141 -17.10 0.65 -3.42
N PHE A 142 -17.55 1.80 -2.92
CA PHE A 142 -18.30 2.83 -3.66
C PHE A 142 -17.59 4.19 -3.59
N GLY A 143 -16.24 4.19 -3.66
CA GLY A 143 -15.44 5.41 -3.73
C GLY A 143 -15.00 5.72 -5.17
N LYS A 144 -14.49 6.95 -5.39
CA LYS A 144 -13.99 7.38 -6.71
C LYS A 144 -12.95 6.43 -7.31
N TYR A 145 -12.11 5.82 -6.46
CA TYR A 145 -11.14 4.86 -6.96
C TYR A 145 -11.82 3.62 -7.57
N MET A 146 -12.92 3.15 -6.97
CA MET A 146 -13.71 2.06 -7.56
C MET A 146 -14.45 2.49 -8.83
N ASP A 147 -14.83 3.76 -8.95
CA ASP A 147 -15.36 4.30 -10.20
C ASP A 147 -14.29 4.27 -11.31
N TYR A 148 -13.06 4.71 -10.98
CA TYR A 148 -11.92 4.62 -11.89
C TYR A 148 -11.63 3.18 -12.33
N MET A 149 -11.63 2.23 -11.38
CA MET A 149 -11.46 0.79 -11.67
C MET A 149 -12.56 0.26 -12.61
N GLY A 150 -13.78 0.77 -12.49
CA GLY A 150 -14.88 0.46 -13.41
C GLY A 150 -14.66 1.00 -14.82
N GLU A 151 -14.17 2.23 -14.94
CA GLU A 151 -13.89 2.87 -16.23
C GLU A 151 -12.75 2.18 -16.98
N ILE A 152 -11.61 1.93 -16.32
CA ILE A 152 -10.50 1.17 -16.95
C ILE A 152 -10.91 -0.27 -17.23
N GLY A 153 -11.79 -0.85 -16.41
CA GLY A 153 -12.31 -2.20 -16.56
C GLY A 153 -13.13 -2.42 -17.85
N LYS A 154 -13.65 -1.35 -18.48
CA LYS A 154 -14.33 -1.46 -19.79
C LYS A 154 -13.42 -2.02 -20.88
N ASN A 155 -12.10 -1.80 -20.76
CA ASN A 155 -11.10 -2.24 -21.72
C ASN A 155 -10.05 -3.20 -21.12
N ASP A 156 -10.18 -3.54 -19.83
CA ASP A 156 -9.22 -4.37 -19.11
C ASP A 156 -9.95 -5.39 -18.20
N PRO A 157 -10.02 -6.67 -18.62
CA PRO A 157 -10.75 -7.70 -17.90
C PRO A 157 -10.27 -7.92 -16.45
N TYR A 158 -8.98 -7.66 -16.16
CA TYR A 158 -8.46 -7.79 -14.81
C TYR A 158 -9.13 -6.79 -13.87
N PHE A 159 -9.16 -5.52 -14.27
CA PHE A 159 -9.76 -4.45 -13.47
C PHE A 159 -11.29 -4.57 -13.37
N LEU A 160 -11.95 -5.07 -14.43
CA LEU A 160 -13.39 -5.37 -14.37
C LEU A 160 -13.72 -6.43 -13.33
N SER A 161 -12.96 -7.55 -13.34
CA SER A 161 -13.13 -8.63 -12.36
C SER A 161 -12.90 -8.13 -10.94
N LEU A 162 -11.83 -7.34 -10.74
CA LEU A 162 -11.48 -6.76 -9.46
C LEU A 162 -12.58 -5.82 -8.95
N ARG A 163 -13.07 -4.90 -9.80
CA ARG A 163 -14.17 -3.99 -9.45
C ARG A 163 -15.46 -4.71 -9.07
N LYS A 164 -15.80 -5.79 -9.79
CA LYS A 164 -16.98 -6.60 -9.49
C LYS A 164 -16.85 -7.28 -8.13
N GLN A 165 -15.72 -7.93 -7.87
CA GLN A 165 -15.47 -8.59 -6.59
C GLN A 165 -15.51 -7.62 -5.41
N MET A 166 -14.91 -6.43 -5.56
CA MET A 166 -14.97 -5.38 -4.54
C MET A 166 -16.40 -4.89 -4.30
N GLY A 167 -17.24 -4.82 -5.33
CA GLY A 167 -18.65 -4.45 -5.22
C GLY A 167 -19.51 -5.51 -4.53
N ASP A 168 -19.24 -6.79 -4.81
CA ASP A 168 -20.02 -7.91 -4.27
C ASP A 168 -19.64 -8.23 -2.81
N VAL A 169 -18.34 -8.21 -2.48
CA VAL A 169 -17.81 -8.62 -1.17
C VAL A 169 -17.53 -7.42 -0.25
N GLY A 170 -17.49 -6.21 -0.81
CA GLY A 170 -17.18 -4.98 -0.08
C GLY A 170 -15.70 -4.81 0.27
N ASN A 171 -14.84 -5.78 -0.05
CA ASN A 171 -13.40 -5.74 0.17
C ASN A 171 -12.65 -6.69 -0.78
N LEU A 172 -11.31 -6.63 -0.76
CA LEU A 172 -10.47 -7.50 -1.57
C LEU A 172 -10.54 -8.94 -1.07
N SER A 173 -10.92 -9.86 -1.95
CA SER A 173 -10.97 -11.28 -1.61
C SER A 173 -9.55 -11.86 -1.46
N ALA A 174 -9.39 -12.85 -0.57
CA ALA A 174 -8.10 -13.53 -0.40
C ALA A 174 -7.59 -14.14 -1.72
N GLY A 175 -8.50 -14.67 -2.55
CA GLY A 175 -8.18 -15.21 -3.87
C GLY A 175 -7.65 -14.14 -4.83
N SER A 176 -8.26 -12.96 -4.87
CA SER A 176 -7.76 -11.85 -5.70
C SER A 176 -6.44 -11.29 -5.20
N ALA A 177 -6.28 -11.17 -3.88
CA ALA A 177 -5.02 -10.74 -3.27
C ALA A 177 -3.87 -11.70 -3.62
N TYR A 178 -4.09 -13.01 -3.44
CA TYR A 178 -3.12 -14.04 -3.81
C TYR A 178 -2.87 -14.08 -5.32
N GLY A 179 -3.93 -13.98 -6.12
CA GLY A 179 -3.86 -13.99 -7.58
C GLY A 179 -3.05 -12.82 -8.14
N PHE A 180 -3.20 -11.61 -7.60
CA PHE A 180 -2.39 -10.46 -8.01
C PHE A 180 -0.90 -10.71 -7.75
N VAL A 181 -0.55 -11.11 -6.52
CA VAL A 181 0.84 -11.37 -6.13
C VAL A 181 1.45 -12.47 -6.99
N LYS A 182 0.74 -13.58 -7.23
CA LYS A 182 1.24 -14.69 -8.06
C LYS A 182 1.41 -14.34 -9.54
N ASN A 183 0.58 -13.45 -10.06
CA ASN A 183 0.58 -13.08 -11.46
C ASN A 183 1.21 -11.70 -11.70
N HIS A 184 2.04 -11.22 -10.76
CA HIS A 184 2.66 -9.90 -10.85
C HIS A 184 3.47 -9.70 -12.14
N ALA A 185 4.06 -10.77 -12.70
CA ALA A 185 4.78 -10.74 -13.99
C ALA A 185 3.92 -10.29 -15.19
N ASN A 186 2.59 -10.33 -15.09
CA ASN A 186 1.68 -9.87 -16.15
C ASN A 186 1.44 -8.35 -16.12
N PHE A 187 2.01 -7.63 -15.17
CA PHE A 187 1.82 -6.20 -14.99
C PHE A 187 3.09 -5.44 -15.34
N ASP A 188 3.00 -4.50 -16.27
CA ASP A 188 4.03 -3.47 -16.45
C ASP A 188 3.71 -2.30 -15.50
N PHE A 189 4.51 -2.14 -14.45
CA PHE A 189 4.40 -1.06 -13.46
C PHE A 189 4.99 0.27 -13.96
N ASN A 190 5.47 0.36 -15.20
CA ASN A 190 5.62 1.65 -15.87
C ASN A 190 4.29 2.20 -16.36
N VAL A 191 3.24 1.37 -16.44
CA VAL A 191 1.89 1.82 -16.80
C VAL A 191 1.18 2.41 -15.57
N PRO A 192 0.69 3.67 -15.64
CA PRO A 192 0.03 4.38 -14.53
C PRO A 192 -1.00 3.57 -13.74
N LYS A 193 -2.00 2.99 -14.42
CA LYS A 193 -3.07 2.20 -13.78
C LYS A 193 -2.53 1.00 -12.98
N ASN A 194 -1.49 0.33 -13.49
CA ASN A 194 -0.92 -0.87 -12.87
C ASN A 194 -0.14 -0.51 -11.60
N ARG A 195 0.70 0.53 -11.67
CA ARG A 195 1.48 0.99 -10.50
C ARG A 195 0.59 1.59 -9.43
N LEU A 196 -0.44 2.36 -9.83
CA LEU A 196 -1.42 2.89 -8.90
C LEU A 196 -2.17 1.77 -8.17
N TRP A 197 -2.60 0.73 -8.90
CA TRP A 197 -3.19 -0.45 -8.30
C TRP A 197 -2.24 -1.16 -7.35
N ALA A 198 -0.98 -1.41 -7.76
CA ALA A 198 0.02 -2.04 -6.90
C ALA A 198 0.24 -1.25 -5.61
N ALA A 199 0.34 0.08 -5.69
CA ALA A 199 0.49 0.95 -4.54
C ALA A 199 -0.70 0.88 -3.59
N ILE A 200 -1.92 0.96 -4.13
CA ILE A 200 -3.14 0.86 -3.33
C ILE A 200 -3.28 -0.52 -2.69
N TYR A 201 -2.96 -1.58 -3.44
CA TYR A 201 -2.95 -2.96 -2.95
C TYR A 201 -1.98 -3.13 -1.77
N LEU A 202 -0.71 -2.74 -1.94
CA LEU A 202 0.33 -2.93 -0.92
C LEU A 202 0.03 -2.16 0.37
N ILE A 203 -0.46 -0.92 0.24
CA ILE A 203 -0.91 -0.12 1.40
C ILE A 203 -2.12 -0.74 2.09
N SER A 204 -3.00 -1.41 1.34
CA SER A 204 -4.21 -2.03 1.90
C SER A 204 -3.93 -3.33 2.66
N ILE A 205 -2.71 -3.87 2.60
CA ILE A 205 -2.35 -5.05 3.38
C ILE A 205 -2.16 -4.64 4.85
N GLU A 206 -2.85 -5.36 5.72
CA GLU A 206 -2.84 -5.16 7.16
C GLU A 206 -2.19 -6.35 7.86
N GLU A 207 -1.77 -6.14 9.11
CA GLU A 207 -1.37 -7.25 9.97
C GLU A 207 -2.56 -8.19 10.16
N ASP A 208 -2.28 -9.47 10.37
CA ASP A 208 -3.33 -10.41 10.71
C ASP A 208 -4.00 -10.03 12.04
N TYR A 209 -5.26 -10.44 12.21
CA TYR A 209 -6.05 -10.04 13.36
C TYR A 209 -5.49 -10.58 14.69
N GLU A 210 -4.74 -11.69 14.71
CA GLU A 210 -4.13 -12.22 15.93
C GLU A 210 -3.00 -11.30 16.39
N THR A 211 -2.11 -10.90 15.47
CA THR A 211 -1.03 -9.93 15.73
C THR A 211 -1.60 -8.58 16.20
N LYS A 212 -2.67 -8.09 15.55
CA LYS A 212 -3.34 -6.86 15.99
C LYS A 212 -3.94 -6.98 17.38
N LEU A 213 -4.51 -8.13 17.72
CA LEU A 213 -5.06 -8.39 19.06
C LEU A 213 -3.97 -8.53 20.12
N ASP A 214 -2.85 -9.17 19.81
CA ASP A 214 -1.66 -9.21 20.67
C ASP A 214 -1.21 -7.79 21.05
N ARG A 215 -1.12 -6.89 20.07
CA ARG A 215 -0.77 -5.48 20.30
C ARG A 215 -1.86 -4.76 21.10
N TYR A 216 -3.13 -4.96 20.74
CA TYR A 216 -4.27 -4.33 21.41
C TYR A 216 -4.30 -4.64 22.92
N PHE A 217 -4.08 -5.89 23.31
CA PHE A 217 -4.08 -6.27 24.73
C PHE A 217 -2.79 -5.94 25.47
N LYS A 218 -1.66 -5.76 24.79
CA LYS A 218 -0.42 -5.27 25.40
C LYS A 218 -0.41 -3.75 25.65
N ALA A 219 -1.21 -3.00 24.90
CA ALA A 219 -1.29 -1.54 24.99
C ALA A 219 -2.31 -1.03 26.03
N GLN A 220 -3.07 -1.94 26.67
CA GLN A 220 -3.94 -1.65 27.81
C GLN A 220 -3.19 -1.81 29.13
#